data_AF-A0A942R1K7-F1
#
_entry.id   AF-A0A942R1K7-F1
#
_cell.length_a   1.000
_cell.length_b   1.000
_cell.length_c   1.000
_cell.angle_alpha   90.00
_cell.angle_beta   90.00
_cell.angle_gamma   90.00
#
_symmetry.space_group_name_H-M   'P 1'
#
loop_
_entity.id
_entity.type
_entity.pdbx_description
1 polymer ?
#
loop_
_entity_poly.entity_id
_entity_poly.type
_entity_poly.pdbx_seq_one_letter_code
_entity_poly.pdbx_strand_id
1 'polypeptide(L)'
;MDSINICDLARQNILKLKPYSSARSEFTGSSGIFLDANENPYGKLNRYPDPLQMELKKIISSQQDIGIENIFIGNGSDEIIDLAIRVFCEPGRDQILIFTPTYGMYKFLADVNNVGIIQNQLDENFQINIPEFEKTISENNVKLIFICSPNNPTANIINGIDKIFSRFNGIVFIDEAYIEFSDTPSFAKEVTSVPNIIVSRTLSKAYGIAGARVGAGFANKQVISLFTKTKYPYNVSKLNLKAAIDILRDKDEFERIRLAIIIQREFLEKELSSLGFVKKVFPTDANFILIEVENAQKVYSGLAEIGIIVRTRDSELKNCIRITVGSPYENKQLIEALKTLDKKDILGTRESAIKRQTNETNVDVVINIDGSGKSFISTGLNFFDHMLEQIAKHGNIDINITAVGDIMTDEHHTVEDVGIILGEAFNNAIGNKNGIERYGFLLPMDDSLAQVAIDFGGRPYLVWDVSFRREMIGDMPTELFEHFFKSFSDNAKCNINIKAEGENDHHKIEAIFKAFAKSVRQAVSKTNDNSIPSTKGIL
;
A
#
# COMPACT_ATOMS: atom_id res chain seq x y z
N MET A 1 23.67 -26.78 -31.90
CA MET A 1 24.37 -26.15 -30.78
C MET A 1 25.37 -27.15 -30.27
N ASP A 2 26.64 -26.76 -30.16
CA ASP A 2 27.57 -27.52 -29.33
C ASP A 2 26.97 -27.64 -27.94
N SER A 3 26.94 -28.84 -27.37
CA SER A 3 26.29 -29.09 -26.09
C SER A 3 26.96 -28.25 -25.00
N ILE A 4 26.25 -27.26 -24.44
CA ILE A 4 26.76 -26.46 -23.31
C ILE A 4 27.10 -27.42 -22.16
N ASN A 5 28.36 -27.41 -21.74
CA ASN A 5 28.82 -28.18 -20.61
C ASN A 5 28.72 -27.35 -19.32
N ILE A 6 27.83 -27.76 -18.41
CA ILE A 6 27.55 -27.03 -17.17
C ILE A 6 28.77 -26.89 -16.27
N CYS A 7 29.70 -27.85 -16.32
CA CYS A 7 30.93 -27.77 -15.54
C CYS A 7 31.81 -26.60 -15.97
N ASP A 8 31.76 -26.18 -17.24
CA ASP A 8 32.56 -25.07 -17.76
C ASP A 8 32.00 -23.70 -17.32
N LEU A 9 30.73 -23.67 -16.90
CA LEU A 9 30.06 -22.47 -16.39
C LEU A 9 30.22 -22.30 -14.88
N ALA A 10 30.46 -23.39 -14.14
CA ALA A 10 30.57 -23.35 -12.69
C ALA A 10 31.93 -22.82 -12.23
N ARG A 11 31.94 -22.16 -11.05
CA ARG A 11 33.18 -21.67 -10.45
C ARG A 11 34.12 -22.81 -10.07
N GLN A 12 35.42 -22.56 -10.23
CA GLN A 12 36.45 -23.58 -10.02
C GLN A 12 36.53 -24.09 -8.58
N ASN A 13 36.27 -23.24 -7.59
CA ASN A 13 36.23 -23.65 -6.18
C ASN A 13 35.03 -24.58 -5.90
N ILE A 14 33.89 -24.35 -6.54
CA ILE A 14 32.68 -25.20 -6.38
C ILE A 14 32.87 -26.56 -7.04
N LEU A 15 33.51 -26.62 -8.22
CA LEU A 15 33.84 -27.90 -8.87
C LEU A 15 34.73 -28.79 -7.99
N LYS A 16 35.71 -28.18 -7.30
CA LYS A 16 36.65 -28.85 -6.39
C LYS A 16 36.04 -29.16 -5.02
N LEU A 17 34.87 -28.60 -4.70
CA LEU A 17 34.22 -28.80 -3.41
C LEU A 17 33.81 -30.25 -3.23
N LYS A 18 34.20 -30.83 -2.09
CA LYS A 18 33.66 -32.10 -1.64
C LYS A 18 32.35 -31.82 -0.89
N PRO A 19 31.23 -32.46 -1.26
CA PRO A 19 29.98 -32.29 -0.55
C PRO A 19 30.15 -32.66 0.92
N TYR A 20 29.48 -31.93 1.81
CA TYR A 20 29.36 -32.34 3.20
C TYR A 20 28.63 -33.69 3.26
N SER A 21 29.28 -34.72 3.81
CA SER A 21 28.66 -36.02 3.99
C SER A 21 28.08 -36.15 5.40
N SER A 22 26.83 -36.59 5.48
CA SER A 22 26.21 -37.11 6.70
C SER A 22 26.05 -38.62 6.59
N ALA A 23 26.08 -39.36 7.70
CA ALA A 23 25.81 -40.80 7.66
C ALA A 23 24.44 -41.11 7.00
N ARG A 24 23.46 -40.21 7.14
CA ARG A 24 22.13 -40.33 6.50
C ARG A 24 22.12 -40.11 4.99
N SER A 25 23.08 -39.37 4.43
CA SER A 25 23.21 -39.24 2.98
C SER A 25 23.88 -40.45 2.33
N GLU A 26 24.61 -41.26 3.10
CA GLU A 26 25.26 -42.50 2.64
C GLU A 26 24.37 -43.74 2.83
N PHE A 27 23.39 -43.67 3.73
CA PHE A 27 22.43 -44.74 3.98
C PHE A 27 21.23 -44.66 3.01
N THR A 28 20.95 -45.75 2.31
CA THR A 28 19.87 -45.82 1.30
C THR A 28 18.52 -46.28 1.85
N GLY A 29 18.43 -46.62 3.14
CA GLY A 29 17.20 -47.05 3.81
C GLY A 29 16.43 -45.88 4.45
N SER A 30 15.11 -46.00 4.53
CA SER A 30 14.23 -45.01 5.18
C SER A 30 13.89 -45.32 6.64
N SER A 31 14.31 -46.49 7.15
CA SER A 31 14.00 -46.96 8.50
C SER A 31 15.23 -47.61 9.14
N GLY A 32 15.43 -47.35 10.43
CA GLY A 32 16.58 -47.84 11.19
C GLY A 32 16.71 -47.18 12.55
N ILE A 33 17.63 -47.70 13.36
CA ILE A 33 18.03 -47.07 14.63
C ILE A 33 19.18 -46.11 14.32
N PHE A 34 18.90 -44.81 14.38
CA PHE A 34 19.88 -43.76 14.04
C PHE A 34 20.65 -43.30 15.30
N LEU A 35 21.93 -43.67 15.37
CA LEU A 35 22.89 -43.31 16.44
C LEU A 35 24.12 -42.60 15.84
N ASP A 36 23.89 -41.74 14.85
CA ASP A 36 24.91 -41.22 13.95
C ASP A 36 25.26 -39.73 14.16
N ALA A 37 24.33 -38.96 14.74
CA ALA A 37 24.40 -37.49 14.78
C ALA A 37 24.31 -36.88 16.19
N ASN A 38 24.59 -37.66 17.25
CA ASN A 38 24.54 -37.21 18.66
C ASN A 38 23.20 -36.60 19.09
N GLU A 39 22.11 -37.01 18.47
CA GLU A 39 20.77 -36.50 18.75
C GLU A 39 20.21 -37.05 20.07
N ASN A 40 19.40 -36.25 20.76
CA ASN A 40 18.66 -36.71 21.93
C ASN A 40 17.68 -37.83 21.52
N PRO A 41 17.64 -38.98 22.20
CA PRO A 41 16.72 -40.07 21.85
C PRO A 41 15.24 -39.74 22.14
N TYR A 42 14.94 -38.72 22.95
CA TYR A 42 13.58 -38.35 23.37
C TYR A 42 13.07 -37.11 22.64
N GLY A 43 11.77 -37.09 22.30
CA GLY A 43 11.08 -35.97 21.66
C GLY A 43 10.40 -36.35 20.33
N LYS A 44 9.57 -35.45 19.79
CA LYS A 44 8.89 -35.66 18.48
C LYS A 44 9.63 -35.03 17.29
N LEU A 45 10.51 -34.07 17.56
CA LEU A 45 11.33 -33.32 16.59
C LEU A 45 12.83 -33.48 16.86
N ASN A 46 13.19 -34.53 17.60
CA ASN A 46 14.55 -34.80 18.07
C ASN A 46 15.48 -35.36 16.99
N ARG A 47 14.97 -35.68 15.80
CA ARG A 47 15.73 -36.25 14.69
C ARG A 47 15.79 -35.30 13.50
N TYR A 48 16.99 -35.11 12.94
CA TYR A 48 17.22 -34.37 11.71
C TYR A 48 16.35 -34.90 10.56
N PRO A 49 15.89 -34.01 9.66
CA PRO A 49 15.12 -34.40 8.49
C PRO A 49 15.96 -35.20 7.48
N ASP A 50 15.29 -35.77 6.48
CA ASP A 50 15.94 -36.35 5.32
C ASP A 50 16.75 -35.26 4.58
N PRO A 51 18.09 -35.38 4.48
CA PRO A 51 18.95 -34.39 3.84
C PRO A 51 18.76 -34.32 2.31
N LEU A 52 18.13 -35.32 1.70
CA LEU A 52 17.85 -35.41 0.26
C LEU A 52 16.39 -35.05 -0.10
N GLN A 53 15.51 -34.92 0.90
CA GLN A 53 14.08 -34.58 0.74
C GLN A 53 13.33 -35.50 -0.24
N MET A 54 13.63 -36.80 -0.23
CA MET A 54 13.21 -37.76 -1.27
C MET A 54 11.69 -37.92 -1.38
N GLU A 55 10.96 -37.90 -0.26
CA GLU A 55 9.50 -38.00 -0.29
C GLU A 55 8.87 -36.81 -1.03
N LEU A 56 9.27 -35.59 -0.68
CA LEU A 56 8.80 -34.38 -1.34
C LEU A 56 9.19 -34.36 -2.83
N LYS A 57 10.45 -34.72 -3.16
CA LYS A 57 10.90 -34.81 -4.56
C LYS A 57 10.10 -35.82 -5.37
N LYS A 58 9.74 -36.99 -4.81
CA LYS A 58 8.90 -37.99 -5.49
C LYS A 58 7.52 -37.44 -5.84
N ILE A 59 6.89 -36.70 -4.92
CA ILE A 59 5.59 -36.07 -5.17
C ILE A 59 5.71 -35.05 -6.29
N ILE A 60 6.68 -34.13 -6.21
CA ILE A 60 6.90 -33.10 -7.23
C ILE A 60 7.23 -33.75 -8.59
N SER A 61 8.12 -34.74 -8.61
CA SER A 61 8.50 -35.49 -9.81
C SER A 61 7.28 -36.12 -10.51
N SER A 62 6.40 -36.77 -9.75
CA SER A 62 5.18 -37.36 -10.31
C SER A 62 4.19 -36.32 -10.83
N GLN A 63 4.10 -35.14 -10.19
CA GLN A 63 3.15 -34.09 -10.59
C GLN A 63 3.63 -33.28 -11.79
N GLN A 64 4.93 -33.03 -11.86
CA GLN A 64 5.54 -32.22 -12.90
C GLN A 64 6.08 -33.05 -14.06
N ASP A 65 6.04 -34.38 -13.96
CA ASP A 65 6.54 -35.31 -14.99
C ASP A 65 8.00 -34.98 -15.36
N ILE A 66 8.85 -34.97 -14.31
CA ILE A 66 10.27 -34.66 -14.39
C ILE A 66 11.08 -35.58 -13.46
N GLY A 67 12.31 -35.91 -13.84
CA GLY A 67 13.21 -36.75 -13.03
C GLY A 67 13.52 -36.17 -11.65
N ILE A 68 13.65 -37.03 -10.65
CA ILE A 68 14.01 -36.62 -9.27
C ILE A 68 15.39 -35.96 -9.22
N GLU A 69 16.30 -36.42 -10.07
CA GLU A 69 17.66 -35.89 -10.26
C GLU A 69 17.68 -34.46 -10.83
N ASN A 70 16.56 -33.98 -11.37
CA ASN A 70 16.40 -32.64 -11.89
C ASN A 70 15.75 -31.69 -10.87
N ILE A 71 15.42 -32.16 -9.66
CA ILE A 71 14.74 -31.38 -8.63
C ILE A 71 15.67 -31.06 -7.45
N PHE A 72 15.70 -29.79 -7.06
CA PHE A 72 16.31 -29.27 -5.84
C PHE A 72 15.22 -28.71 -4.93
N ILE A 73 15.30 -28.96 -3.62
CA ILE A 73 14.38 -28.37 -2.63
C ILE A 73 15.13 -27.30 -1.87
N GLY A 74 14.61 -26.07 -1.91
CA GLY A 74 15.17 -24.90 -1.24
C GLY A 74 14.31 -24.39 -0.09
N ASN A 75 14.94 -23.65 0.82
CA ASN A 75 14.30 -22.85 1.86
C ASN A 75 13.65 -21.59 1.24
N GLY A 76 12.59 -21.82 0.45
CA GLY A 76 12.02 -20.86 -0.48
C GLY A 76 12.81 -20.82 -1.81
N SER A 77 12.30 -20.08 -2.79
CA SER A 77 13.01 -19.84 -4.06
C SER A 77 14.25 -18.96 -3.88
N ASP A 78 14.30 -18.14 -2.82
CA ASP A 78 15.45 -17.28 -2.52
C ASP A 78 16.75 -18.07 -2.30
N GLU A 79 16.72 -19.27 -1.67
CA GLU A 79 17.91 -20.12 -1.55
C GLU A 79 18.39 -20.61 -2.93
N ILE A 80 17.47 -20.87 -3.86
CA ILE A 80 17.79 -21.34 -5.22
C ILE A 80 18.43 -20.21 -6.02
N ILE A 81 17.92 -18.98 -5.89
CA ILE A 81 18.49 -17.76 -6.48
C ILE A 81 19.92 -17.54 -5.94
N ASP A 82 20.10 -17.60 -4.62
CA ASP A 82 21.43 -17.42 -3.99
C ASP A 82 22.41 -18.50 -4.43
N LEU A 83 21.98 -19.76 -4.50
CA LEU A 83 22.81 -20.86 -5.00
C LEU A 83 23.20 -20.67 -6.47
N ALA A 84 22.29 -20.19 -7.34
CA ALA A 84 22.63 -19.90 -8.72
C ALA A 84 23.78 -18.87 -8.82
N ILE A 85 23.70 -17.78 -8.04
CA ILE A 85 24.77 -16.77 -7.99
C ILE A 85 26.07 -17.38 -7.46
N ARG A 86 26.02 -18.06 -6.30
CA ARG A 86 27.20 -18.65 -5.66
C ARG A 86 27.90 -19.70 -6.50
N VAL A 87 27.17 -20.46 -7.30
CA VAL A 87 27.73 -21.56 -8.10
C VAL A 87 28.33 -21.07 -9.40
N PHE A 88 27.73 -20.06 -10.05
CA PHE A 88 28.05 -19.69 -11.42
C PHE A 88 28.74 -18.33 -11.57
N CYS A 89 28.73 -17.46 -10.54
CA CYS A 89 29.34 -16.13 -10.62
C CYS A 89 30.54 -15.98 -9.68
N GLU A 90 31.72 -15.70 -10.23
CA GLU A 90 32.90 -15.36 -9.45
C GLU A 90 32.81 -13.92 -8.87
N PRO A 91 32.86 -13.76 -7.54
CA PRO A 91 32.82 -12.45 -6.89
C PRO A 91 33.90 -11.49 -7.40
N GLY A 92 33.52 -10.23 -7.63
CA GLY A 92 34.38 -9.16 -8.12
C GLY A 92 34.75 -9.26 -9.61
N ARG A 93 34.23 -10.25 -10.35
CA ARG A 93 34.55 -10.48 -11.76
C ARG A 93 33.32 -10.64 -12.65
N ASP A 94 32.42 -11.53 -12.26
CA ASP A 94 31.26 -11.87 -13.08
C ASP A 94 30.08 -10.96 -12.75
N GLN A 95 29.14 -10.89 -13.69
CA GLN A 95 27.96 -10.04 -13.57
C GLN A 95 26.68 -10.85 -13.79
N ILE A 96 25.60 -10.44 -13.12
CA ILE A 96 24.25 -10.86 -13.45
C ILE A 96 23.55 -9.84 -14.35
N LEU A 97 22.63 -10.29 -15.18
CA LEU A 97 21.70 -9.43 -15.91
C LEU A 97 20.28 -9.61 -15.38
N ILE A 98 19.60 -8.50 -15.10
CA ILE A 98 18.19 -8.47 -14.71
C ILE A 98 17.41 -7.52 -15.62
N PHE A 99 16.12 -7.78 -15.80
CA PHE A 99 15.23 -6.95 -16.60
C PHE A 99 14.30 -6.15 -15.69
N THR A 100 14.46 -4.82 -15.61
CA THR A 100 13.74 -3.98 -14.66
C THR A 100 12.50 -3.35 -15.28
N PRO A 101 11.42 -3.13 -14.49
CA PRO A 101 11.28 -3.47 -13.08
C PRO A 101 11.05 -4.97 -12.85
N THR A 102 11.69 -5.54 -11.82
CA THR A 102 11.52 -6.96 -11.45
C THR A 102 11.75 -7.18 -9.95
N TYR A 103 11.86 -8.43 -9.51
CA TYR A 103 12.02 -8.81 -8.12
C TYR A 103 13.38 -8.36 -7.55
N GLY A 104 13.34 -7.56 -6.48
CA GLY A 104 14.54 -6.93 -5.90
C GLY A 104 15.55 -7.89 -5.29
N MET A 105 15.18 -9.14 -4.97
CA MET A 105 16.11 -10.09 -4.36
C MET A 105 17.27 -10.49 -5.26
N TYR A 106 17.12 -10.44 -6.58
CA TYR A 106 18.23 -10.72 -7.50
C TYR A 106 19.38 -9.72 -7.29
N LYS A 107 19.04 -8.43 -7.23
CA LYS A 107 20.00 -7.35 -6.95
C LYS A 107 20.62 -7.52 -5.57
N PHE A 108 19.78 -7.69 -4.54
CA PHE A 108 20.25 -7.84 -3.16
C PHE A 108 21.22 -9.01 -2.99
N LEU A 109 20.93 -10.18 -3.56
CA LEU A 109 21.79 -11.35 -3.44
C LEU A 109 23.07 -11.23 -4.28
N ALA A 110 23.03 -10.53 -5.41
CA ALA A 110 24.25 -10.21 -6.16
C ALA A 110 25.16 -9.27 -5.35
N ASP A 111 24.60 -8.22 -4.73
CA ASP A 111 25.34 -7.32 -3.84
C ASP A 111 25.96 -8.08 -2.65
N VAL A 112 25.20 -8.97 -1.99
CA VAL A 112 25.69 -9.82 -0.89
C VAL A 112 26.86 -10.71 -1.32
N ASN A 113 26.83 -11.23 -2.55
CA ASN A 113 27.88 -12.10 -3.09
C ASN A 113 29.01 -11.31 -3.79
N ASN A 114 29.00 -9.98 -3.75
CA ASN A 114 29.95 -9.12 -4.48
C ASN A 114 30.00 -9.45 -5.98
N VAL A 115 28.83 -9.65 -6.61
CA VAL A 115 28.68 -9.93 -8.04
C VAL A 115 28.11 -8.69 -8.72
N GLY A 116 28.66 -8.29 -9.86
CA GLY A 116 28.21 -7.09 -10.56
C GLY A 116 26.79 -7.25 -11.12
N ILE A 117 26.09 -6.14 -11.33
CA ILE A 117 24.71 -6.14 -11.82
C ILE A 117 24.62 -5.26 -13.07
N ILE A 118 24.05 -5.82 -14.15
CA ILE A 118 23.62 -5.10 -15.34
C ILE A 118 22.09 -5.14 -15.39
N GLN A 119 21.49 -4.03 -15.84
CA GLN A 119 20.04 -3.86 -15.89
C GLN A 119 19.61 -3.42 -17.28
N ASN A 120 18.70 -4.18 -17.90
CA ASN A 120 17.98 -3.73 -19.09
C ASN A 120 16.57 -3.34 -18.70
N GLN A 121 16.05 -2.26 -19.25
CA GLN A 121 14.65 -1.91 -19.03
C GLN A 121 13.76 -2.83 -19.86
N LEU A 122 12.66 -3.27 -19.27
CA LEU A 122 11.55 -3.83 -20.04
C LEU A 122 10.91 -2.71 -20.87
N ASP A 123 10.32 -3.08 -22.00
CA ASP A 123 9.59 -2.14 -22.85
C ASP A 123 8.27 -1.66 -22.22
N GLU A 124 7.52 -0.82 -22.92
CA GLU A 124 6.23 -0.28 -22.47
C GLU A 124 5.14 -1.36 -22.23
N ASN A 125 5.33 -2.57 -22.76
CA ASN A 125 4.47 -3.74 -22.56
C ASN A 125 5.09 -4.73 -21.56
N PHE A 126 6.13 -4.30 -20.86
CA PHE A 126 6.89 -5.09 -19.92
C PHE A 126 7.48 -6.37 -20.51
N GLN A 127 7.98 -6.30 -21.75
CA GLN A 127 8.66 -7.39 -22.44
C GLN A 127 10.17 -7.12 -22.58
N ILE A 128 10.94 -8.17 -22.86
CA ILE A 128 12.38 -8.07 -23.06
C ILE A 128 12.68 -7.53 -24.46
N ASN A 129 13.44 -6.44 -24.54
CA ASN A 129 13.99 -5.94 -25.79
C ASN A 129 15.18 -6.83 -26.24
N ILE A 130 14.95 -7.70 -27.22
CA ILE A 130 15.96 -8.66 -27.70
C ILE A 130 17.22 -7.98 -28.28
N PRO A 131 17.13 -6.96 -29.15
CA PRO A 131 18.31 -6.22 -29.60
C PRO A 131 19.16 -5.62 -28.47
N GLU A 132 18.53 -5.00 -27.47
CA GLU A 132 19.23 -4.43 -26.32
C GLU A 132 19.88 -5.54 -25.46
N PHE A 133 19.16 -6.64 -25.26
CA PHE A 133 19.66 -7.84 -24.60
C PHE A 133 20.92 -8.39 -25.29
N GLU A 134 20.90 -8.60 -26.61
CA GLU A 134 22.03 -9.12 -27.39
C GLU A 134 23.25 -8.18 -27.32
N LYS A 135 23.02 -6.87 -27.40
CA LYS A 135 24.07 -5.86 -27.18
C LYS A 135 24.67 -5.99 -25.78
N THR A 136 23.82 -6.10 -24.77
CA THR A 136 24.25 -6.14 -23.36
C THR A 136 25.14 -7.34 -23.06
N ILE A 137 24.76 -8.54 -23.52
CA ILE A 137 25.55 -9.75 -23.29
C ILE A 137 26.85 -9.80 -24.10
N SER A 138 26.96 -9.02 -25.19
CA SER A 138 28.19 -8.95 -26.00
C SER A 138 29.20 -7.94 -25.45
N GLU A 139 28.73 -6.91 -24.74
CA GLU A 139 29.59 -5.84 -24.17
C GLU A 139 30.00 -6.11 -22.70
N ASN A 140 29.38 -7.07 -22.02
CA ASN A 140 29.56 -7.29 -20.58
C ASN A 140 29.89 -8.76 -20.24
N ASN A 141 30.54 -8.98 -19.09
CA ASN A 141 30.88 -10.32 -18.61
C ASN A 141 29.71 -10.94 -17.82
N VAL A 142 28.56 -11.10 -18.48
CA VAL A 142 27.36 -11.68 -17.87
C VAL A 142 27.48 -13.20 -17.80
N LYS A 143 27.30 -13.78 -16.61
CA LYS A 143 27.30 -15.23 -16.39
C LYS A 143 25.93 -15.83 -16.10
N LEU A 144 25.03 -15.01 -15.58
CA LEU A 144 23.72 -15.43 -15.10
C LEU A 144 22.68 -14.36 -15.45
N ILE A 145 21.55 -14.76 -16.02
CA ILE A 145 20.43 -13.87 -16.32
C ILE A 145 19.25 -14.29 -15.44
N PHE A 146 18.54 -13.33 -14.85
CA PHE A 146 17.27 -13.59 -14.16
C PHE A 146 16.09 -13.04 -14.98
N ILE A 147 15.10 -13.90 -15.21
CA ILE A 147 13.82 -13.57 -15.87
C ILE A 147 12.70 -14.01 -14.93
N CYS A 148 11.88 -13.07 -14.46
CA CYS A 148 10.68 -13.39 -13.68
C CYS A 148 9.48 -13.47 -14.61
N SER A 149 8.77 -14.61 -14.64
CA SER A 149 7.59 -14.79 -15.50
C SER A 149 6.59 -15.78 -14.86
N PRO A 150 5.37 -15.33 -14.50
CA PRO A 150 4.88 -13.95 -14.52
C PRO A 150 5.77 -12.99 -13.72
N ASN A 151 5.99 -11.78 -14.25
CA ASN A 151 6.93 -10.82 -13.66
C ASN A 151 6.36 -10.18 -12.39
N ASN A 152 7.24 -9.86 -11.45
CA ASN A 152 6.90 -9.06 -10.26
C ASN A 152 7.72 -7.77 -10.32
N PRO A 153 7.10 -6.59 -10.52
CA PRO A 153 5.74 -6.27 -10.07
C PRO A 153 4.67 -6.14 -11.16
N THR A 154 5.02 -6.36 -12.42
CA THR A 154 4.14 -6.01 -13.55
C THR A 154 3.07 -7.06 -13.85
N ALA A 155 3.17 -8.23 -13.23
CA ALA A 155 2.22 -9.33 -13.25
C ALA A 155 2.07 -10.08 -14.57
N ASN A 156 2.57 -9.55 -15.69
CA ASN A 156 2.49 -10.17 -17.01
C ASN A 156 3.51 -11.31 -17.22
N ILE A 157 3.16 -12.27 -18.07
CA ILE A 157 4.12 -13.20 -18.68
C ILE A 157 5.12 -12.45 -19.57
N ILE A 158 6.38 -12.93 -19.55
CA ILE A 158 7.43 -12.51 -20.47
C ILE A 158 7.43 -13.49 -21.66
N ASN A 159 7.17 -12.97 -22.85
CA ASN A 159 7.11 -13.74 -24.08
C ASN A 159 8.49 -13.98 -24.66
N GLY A 160 8.66 -15.10 -25.37
CA GLY A 160 9.86 -15.37 -26.15
C GLY A 160 11.11 -15.68 -25.33
N ILE A 161 10.98 -16.14 -24.07
CA ILE A 161 12.12 -16.55 -23.23
C ILE A 161 12.94 -17.66 -23.90
N ASP A 162 12.29 -18.57 -24.63
CA ASP A 162 12.92 -19.64 -25.41
C ASP A 162 13.95 -19.13 -26.42
N LYS A 163 13.73 -17.93 -26.96
CA LYS A 163 14.67 -17.27 -27.88
C LYS A 163 15.98 -16.93 -27.17
N ILE A 164 16.00 -16.73 -25.87
CA ILE A 164 17.21 -16.37 -25.12
C ILE A 164 18.15 -17.57 -24.98
N PHE A 165 17.62 -18.80 -24.91
CA PHE A 165 18.40 -20.01 -24.65
C PHE A 165 19.50 -20.24 -25.68
N SER A 166 19.23 -19.91 -26.95
CA SER A 166 20.17 -20.07 -28.05
C SER A 166 21.19 -18.94 -28.18
N ARG A 167 20.93 -17.80 -27.53
CA ARG A 167 21.70 -16.55 -27.68
C ARG A 167 22.67 -16.33 -26.54
N PHE A 168 22.50 -17.03 -25.42
CA PHE A 168 23.29 -16.84 -24.22
C PHE A 168 24.04 -18.11 -23.81
N ASN A 169 25.36 -17.98 -23.68
CA ASN A 169 26.25 -19.09 -23.31
C ASN A 169 26.45 -19.24 -21.80
N GLY A 170 25.73 -18.49 -20.96
CA GLY A 170 25.73 -18.64 -19.51
C GLY A 170 24.46 -19.32 -18.98
N ILE A 171 24.14 -19.12 -17.70
CA ILE A 171 22.93 -19.67 -17.08
C ILE A 171 21.74 -18.72 -17.25
N VAL A 172 20.60 -19.24 -17.67
CA VAL A 172 19.32 -18.51 -17.71
C VAL A 172 18.45 -19.00 -16.56
N PHE A 173 18.18 -18.13 -15.60
CA PHE A 173 17.32 -18.42 -14.46
C PHE A 173 15.92 -17.85 -14.69
N ILE A 174 14.92 -18.71 -14.67
CA ILE A 174 13.51 -18.37 -14.86
C ILE A 174 12.81 -18.50 -13.49
N ASP A 175 12.39 -17.38 -12.92
CA ASP A 175 11.59 -17.35 -11.70
C ASP A 175 10.11 -17.44 -12.05
N GLU A 176 9.52 -18.58 -11.71
CA GLU A 176 8.13 -18.94 -11.93
C GLU A 176 7.35 -18.94 -10.60
N ALA A 177 7.65 -18.04 -9.66
CA ALA A 177 6.96 -17.96 -8.38
C ALA A 177 5.42 -17.78 -8.46
N TYR A 178 4.90 -17.37 -9.63
CA TYR A 178 3.49 -17.10 -9.87
C TYR A 178 2.91 -17.93 -11.03
N ILE A 179 3.65 -18.89 -11.59
CA ILE A 179 3.25 -19.60 -12.82
C ILE A 179 1.94 -20.38 -12.65
N GLU A 180 1.63 -20.82 -11.43
CA GLU A 180 0.38 -21.50 -11.15
C GLU A 180 -0.85 -20.62 -11.48
N PHE A 181 -0.75 -19.29 -11.49
CA PHE A 181 -1.88 -18.40 -11.80
C PHE A 181 -2.03 -18.05 -13.29
N SER A 182 -1.11 -18.53 -14.13
CA SER A 182 -1.11 -18.31 -15.58
C SER A 182 -1.62 -19.54 -16.32
N ASP A 183 -2.13 -19.35 -17.53
CA ASP A 183 -2.43 -20.41 -18.48
C ASP A 183 -1.21 -20.82 -19.33
N THR A 184 -0.10 -20.09 -19.20
CA THR A 184 1.15 -20.39 -19.92
C THR A 184 1.84 -21.59 -19.31
N PRO A 185 2.28 -22.58 -20.12
CA PRO A 185 3.07 -23.70 -19.63
C PRO A 185 4.38 -23.23 -18.98
N SER A 186 4.78 -23.94 -17.93
CA SER A 186 6.07 -23.74 -17.28
C SER A 186 7.22 -24.29 -18.10
N PHE A 187 8.40 -23.65 -17.98
CA PHE A 187 9.69 -24.10 -18.52
C PHE A 187 10.35 -25.24 -17.74
N ALA A 188 9.72 -25.76 -16.68
CA ALA A 188 10.35 -26.74 -15.79
C ALA A 188 10.71 -28.04 -16.52
N LYS A 189 9.98 -28.46 -17.56
CA LYS A 189 10.27 -29.69 -18.30
C LYS A 189 11.46 -29.53 -19.25
N GLU A 190 11.64 -28.33 -19.77
CA GLU A 190 12.63 -27.92 -20.75
C GLU A 190 14.05 -28.00 -20.19
N VAL A 191 14.23 -28.03 -18.87
CA VAL A 191 15.53 -28.18 -18.21
C VAL A 191 16.22 -29.50 -18.56
N THR A 192 15.47 -30.48 -19.08
CA THR A 192 15.99 -31.76 -19.53
C THR A 192 16.64 -31.68 -20.92
N SER A 193 16.12 -30.81 -21.79
CA SER A 193 16.61 -30.60 -23.16
C SER A 193 17.51 -29.37 -23.30
N VAL A 194 17.37 -28.38 -22.42
CA VAL A 194 18.13 -27.13 -22.38
C VAL A 194 18.95 -27.10 -21.09
N PRO A 195 20.24 -27.50 -21.12
CA PRO A 195 20.96 -27.81 -19.89
C PRO A 195 21.31 -26.58 -19.02
N ASN A 196 21.38 -25.40 -19.62
CA ASN A 196 21.80 -24.15 -18.97
C ASN A 196 20.64 -23.30 -18.42
N ILE A 197 19.42 -23.83 -18.41
CA ILE A 197 18.29 -23.16 -17.76
C ILE A 197 18.07 -23.70 -16.33
N ILE A 198 17.66 -22.81 -15.44
CA ILE A 198 17.21 -23.12 -14.09
C ILE A 198 15.83 -22.51 -13.93
N VAL A 199 14.84 -23.31 -13.54
CA VAL A 199 13.50 -22.83 -13.26
C VAL A 199 13.24 -22.92 -11.77
N SER A 200 12.79 -21.85 -11.13
CA SER A 200 12.43 -21.88 -9.71
C SER A 200 10.94 -21.66 -9.51
N ARG A 201 10.36 -22.41 -8.59
CA ARG A 201 8.99 -22.25 -8.11
C ARG A 201 8.96 -22.18 -6.59
N THR A 202 7.82 -21.75 -6.05
CA THR A 202 7.63 -21.66 -4.60
C THR A 202 6.26 -22.14 -4.17
N LEU A 203 6.20 -22.73 -2.97
CA LEU A 203 4.94 -23.05 -2.32
C LEU A 203 4.39 -21.84 -1.52
N SER A 204 5.05 -20.68 -1.61
CA SER A 204 4.68 -19.49 -0.86
C SER A 204 3.45 -18.77 -1.40
N LYS A 205 3.13 -18.94 -2.69
CA LYS A 205 2.10 -18.15 -3.39
C LYS A 205 0.83 -18.98 -3.56
N ALA A 206 0.67 -19.66 -4.69
CA ALA A 206 -0.54 -20.43 -5.00
C ALA A 206 -0.87 -21.50 -3.96
N TYR A 207 0.15 -22.16 -3.40
CA TYR A 207 -0.05 -23.18 -2.36
C TYR A 207 -0.29 -22.60 -0.95
N GLY A 208 -0.26 -21.28 -0.75
CA GLY A 208 -0.68 -20.65 0.50
C GLY A 208 0.19 -20.91 1.74
N ILE A 209 1.38 -21.52 1.59
CA ILE A 209 2.25 -21.89 2.73
C ILE A 209 3.51 -21.03 2.82
N ALA A 210 3.40 -19.72 2.61
CA ALA A 210 4.53 -18.78 2.68
C ALA A 210 5.36 -18.93 3.95
N GLY A 211 4.72 -19.18 5.10
CA GLY A 211 5.38 -19.37 6.40
C GLY A 211 6.25 -20.64 6.49
N ALA A 212 6.03 -21.63 5.63
CA ALA A 212 6.82 -22.87 5.61
C ALA A 212 8.18 -22.69 4.91
N ARG A 213 8.38 -21.61 4.14
CA ARG A 213 9.63 -21.34 3.41
C ARG A 213 10.11 -22.55 2.58
N VAL A 214 9.27 -23.05 1.67
CA VAL A 214 9.65 -24.16 0.76
C VAL A 214 9.57 -23.71 -0.69
N GLY A 215 10.62 -24.01 -1.45
CA GLY A 215 10.73 -23.78 -2.88
C GLY A 215 11.29 -25.01 -3.59
N ALA A 216 11.09 -25.05 -4.91
CA ALA A 216 11.58 -26.11 -5.77
C ALA A 216 12.34 -25.51 -6.95
N GLY A 217 13.53 -26.04 -7.22
CA GLY A 217 14.35 -25.68 -8.37
C GLY A 217 14.40 -26.86 -9.33
N PHE A 218 14.16 -26.58 -10.61
CA PHE A 218 14.25 -27.54 -11.71
C PHE A 218 15.43 -27.15 -12.57
N ALA A 219 16.34 -28.09 -12.81
CA ALA A 219 17.52 -27.85 -13.64
C ALA A 219 18.08 -29.16 -14.17
N ASN A 220 19.07 -29.08 -15.08
CA ASN A 220 19.85 -30.24 -15.47
C ASN A 220 20.51 -30.91 -14.23
N LYS A 221 20.61 -32.24 -14.22
CA LYS A 221 21.21 -33.01 -13.12
C LYS A 221 22.62 -32.54 -12.71
N GLN A 222 23.40 -31.99 -13.64
CA GLN A 222 24.72 -31.42 -13.34
C GLN A 222 24.60 -30.16 -12.46
N VAL A 223 23.64 -29.28 -12.74
CA VAL A 223 23.33 -28.11 -11.90
C VAL A 223 22.84 -28.55 -10.52
N ILE A 224 21.92 -29.51 -10.46
CA ILE A 224 21.38 -30.04 -9.19
C ILE A 224 22.48 -30.66 -8.34
N SER A 225 23.45 -31.34 -8.96
CA SER A 225 24.63 -31.87 -8.27
C SER A 225 25.48 -30.74 -7.67
N LEU A 226 25.73 -29.65 -8.40
CA LEU A 226 26.46 -28.48 -7.88
C LEU A 226 25.72 -27.78 -6.73
N PHE A 227 24.39 -27.65 -6.82
CA PHE A 227 23.56 -27.11 -5.75
C PHE A 227 23.62 -28.00 -4.51
N THR A 228 23.51 -29.31 -4.70
CA THR A 228 23.57 -30.30 -3.60
C THR A 228 24.94 -30.28 -2.91
N LYS A 229 26.03 -30.05 -3.65
CA LYS A 229 27.37 -29.88 -3.06
C LYS A 229 27.51 -28.62 -2.20
N THR A 230 26.73 -27.58 -2.50
CA THR A 230 26.88 -26.24 -1.93
C THR A 230 25.89 -25.95 -0.80
N LYS A 231 24.72 -26.63 -0.80
CA LYS A 231 23.68 -26.42 0.22
C LYS A 231 24.11 -26.92 1.61
N TYR A 232 23.44 -26.43 2.63
CA TYR A 232 23.49 -27.05 3.96
C TYR A 232 22.82 -28.44 3.94
N PRO A 233 23.32 -29.41 4.73
CA PRO A 233 22.80 -30.79 4.73
C PRO A 233 21.30 -30.85 5.05
N TYR A 234 20.83 -30.02 5.98
CA TYR A 234 19.44 -29.95 6.44
C TYR A 234 18.83 -28.57 6.20
N ASN A 235 18.83 -28.11 4.95
CA ASN A 235 18.37 -26.77 4.58
C ASN A 235 16.86 -26.52 4.79
N VAL A 236 16.03 -27.57 4.82
CA VAL A 236 14.60 -27.48 5.11
C VAL A 236 14.22 -28.34 6.31
N SER A 237 13.47 -27.77 7.25
CA SER A 237 13.08 -28.45 8.50
C SER A 237 12.02 -29.53 8.27
N LYS A 238 11.93 -30.50 9.21
CA LYS A 238 10.91 -31.56 9.16
C LYS A 238 9.46 -31.02 9.17
N LEU A 239 9.22 -29.92 9.90
CA LEU A 239 7.90 -29.29 9.96
C LEU A 239 7.52 -28.68 8.60
N ASN A 240 8.47 -28.01 7.97
CA ASN A 240 8.27 -27.35 6.68
C ASN A 240 8.09 -28.38 5.55
N LEU A 241 8.86 -29.47 5.57
CA LEU A 241 8.69 -30.60 4.64
C LEU A 241 7.30 -31.23 4.78
N LYS A 242 6.83 -31.43 6.02
CA LYS A 242 5.49 -31.97 6.26
C LYS A 242 4.41 -31.05 5.68
N ALA A 243 4.47 -29.74 5.96
CA ALA A 243 3.50 -28.78 5.41
C ALA A 243 3.49 -28.80 3.87
N ALA A 244 4.66 -28.87 3.23
CA ALA A 244 4.77 -28.97 1.77
C ALA A 244 4.18 -30.28 1.21
N ILE A 245 4.45 -31.42 1.85
CA ILE A 245 3.92 -32.73 1.44
C ILE A 245 2.39 -32.76 1.57
N ASP A 246 1.85 -32.25 2.69
CA ASP A 246 0.43 -32.25 2.96
C ASP A 246 -0.33 -31.40 1.91
N ILE A 247 0.14 -30.18 1.61
CA ILE A 247 -0.53 -29.31 0.62
C ILE A 247 -0.41 -29.84 -0.82
N LEU A 248 0.73 -30.43 -1.20
CA LEU A 248 0.89 -30.98 -2.55
C LEU A 248 0.03 -32.22 -2.79
N ARG A 249 -0.40 -32.93 -1.74
CA ARG A 249 -1.31 -34.08 -1.86
C ARG A 249 -2.76 -33.65 -2.05
N ASP A 250 -3.15 -32.48 -1.55
CA ASP A 250 -4.51 -31.97 -1.62
C ASP A 250 -4.75 -31.12 -2.89
N LYS A 251 -4.80 -31.82 -4.04
CA LYS A 251 -4.94 -31.17 -5.36
C LYS A 251 -6.29 -30.47 -5.53
N ASP A 252 -7.35 -31.06 -5.01
CA ASP A 252 -8.71 -30.54 -5.20
C ASP A 252 -8.89 -29.21 -4.46
N GLU A 253 -8.40 -29.13 -3.22
CA GLU A 253 -8.42 -27.90 -2.44
C GLU A 253 -7.51 -26.83 -3.07
N PHE A 254 -6.32 -27.21 -3.54
CA PHE A 254 -5.42 -26.31 -4.25
C PHE A 254 -6.10 -25.68 -5.48
N GLU A 255 -6.69 -26.48 -6.36
CA GLU A 255 -7.36 -25.95 -7.56
C GLU A 255 -8.57 -25.07 -7.20
N ARG A 256 -9.33 -25.44 -6.17
CA ARG A 256 -10.46 -24.62 -5.68
C ARG A 256 -10.00 -23.23 -5.24
N ILE A 257 -8.92 -23.15 -4.44
CA ILE A 257 -8.37 -21.89 -3.95
C ILE A 257 -7.77 -21.08 -5.11
N ARG A 258 -7.00 -21.73 -5.98
CA ARG A 258 -6.40 -21.11 -7.17
C ARG A 258 -7.46 -20.47 -8.07
N LEU A 259 -8.53 -21.19 -8.39
CA LEU A 259 -9.64 -20.67 -9.20
C LEU A 259 -10.37 -19.53 -8.49
N ALA A 260 -10.57 -19.61 -7.17
CA ALA A 260 -11.16 -18.52 -6.41
C ALA A 260 -10.33 -17.23 -6.52
N ILE A 261 -8.99 -17.33 -6.46
CA ILE A 261 -8.09 -16.19 -6.66
C ILE A 261 -8.21 -15.63 -8.08
N ILE A 262 -8.27 -16.48 -9.11
CA ILE A 262 -8.43 -16.02 -10.51
C ILE A 262 -9.76 -15.27 -10.70
N ILE A 263 -10.87 -15.81 -10.19
CA ILE A 263 -12.19 -15.14 -10.26
C ILE A 263 -12.15 -13.80 -9.53
N GLN A 264 -11.49 -13.74 -8.38
CA GLN A 264 -11.34 -12.50 -7.61
C GLN A 264 -10.42 -11.48 -8.27
N ARG A 265 -9.41 -11.94 -9.02
CA ARG A 265 -8.55 -11.10 -9.86
C ARG A 265 -9.38 -10.40 -10.93
N GLU A 266 -10.19 -11.13 -11.67
CA GLU A 266 -11.09 -10.57 -12.69
C GLU A 266 -12.09 -9.57 -12.11
N PHE A 267 -12.63 -9.86 -10.92
CA PHE A 267 -13.49 -8.93 -10.18
C PHE A 267 -12.77 -7.61 -9.86
N LEU A 268 -11.55 -7.69 -9.31
CA LEU A 268 -10.76 -6.50 -8.99
C LEU A 268 -10.37 -5.72 -10.24
N GLU A 269 -9.95 -6.36 -11.33
CA GLU A 269 -9.61 -5.69 -12.59
C GLU A 269 -10.79 -4.84 -13.09
N LYS A 270 -12.00 -5.40 -13.07
CA LYS A 270 -13.22 -4.69 -13.46
C LYS A 270 -13.55 -3.51 -12.55
N GLU A 271 -13.52 -3.71 -11.23
CA GLU A 271 -13.87 -2.66 -10.28
C GLU A 271 -12.83 -1.54 -10.25
N LEU A 272 -11.53 -1.87 -10.31
CA LEU A 272 -10.45 -0.89 -10.36
C LEU A 272 -10.51 -0.04 -11.63
N SER A 273 -10.86 -0.64 -12.78
CA SER A 273 -11.04 0.09 -14.03
C SER A 273 -12.20 1.09 -14.02
N SER A 274 -13.11 1.00 -13.03
CA SER A 274 -14.26 1.89 -12.91
C SER A 274 -14.00 3.15 -12.06
N LEU A 275 -12.85 3.23 -11.39
CA LEU A 275 -12.49 4.34 -10.50
C LEU A 275 -11.88 5.50 -11.28
N GLY A 276 -12.32 6.73 -11.03
CA GLY A 276 -11.92 7.92 -11.78
C GLY A 276 -10.42 8.24 -11.70
N PHE A 277 -9.79 8.06 -10.53
CA PHE A 277 -8.34 8.31 -10.37
C PHE A 277 -7.44 7.19 -10.93
N VAL A 278 -7.97 6.07 -11.42
CA VAL A 278 -7.20 4.97 -12.01
C VAL A 278 -6.98 5.26 -13.50
N LYS A 279 -5.71 5.44 -13.89
CA LYS A 279 -5.33 5.75 -15.28
C LYS A 279 -5.22 4.50 -16.13
N LYS A 280 -4.67 3.42 -15.56
CA LYS A 280 -4.42 2.18 -16.27
C LYS A 280 -4.45 1.00 -15.31
N VAL A 281 -5.13 -0.06 -15.71
CA VAL A 281 -5.00 -1.40 -15.11
C VAL A 281 -4.14 -2.23 -16.05
N PHE A 282 -3.00 -2.74 -15.58
CA PHE A 282 -2.12 -3.56 -16.39
C PHE A 282 -2.59 -5.02 -16.39
N PRO A 283 -2.38 -5.78 -17.49
CA PRO A 283 -2.70 -7.20 -17.53
C PRO A 283 -1.98 -8.01 -16.44
N THR A 284 -2.61 -9.07 -15.94
CA THR A 284 -2.01 -9.92 -14.91
C THR A 284 -2.21 -11.42 -15.16
N ASP A 285 -1.10 -12.13 -15.01
CA ASP A 285 -1.00 -13.59 -14.98
C ASP A 285 -0.63 -14.10 -13.58
N ALA A 286 -0.70 -13.23 -12.55
CA ALA A 286 -0.29 -13.51 -11.17
C ALA A 286 -1.45 -13.37 -10.18
N ASN A 287 -1.19 -13.48 -8.87
CA ASN A 287 -2.18 -13.22 -7.81
C ASN A 287 -2.18 -11.77 -7.30
N PHE A 288 -1.81 -10.84 -8.17
CA PHE A 288 -1.81 -9.41 -7.88
C PHE A 288 -2.03 -8.64 -9.18
N ILE A 289 -2.47 -7.40 -9.07
CA ILE A 289 -2.72 -6.48 -10.18
C ILE A 289 -1.82 -5.27 -9.99
N LEU A 290 -1.23 -4.77 -11.07
CA LEU A 290 -0.56 -3.48 -11.09
C LEU A 290 -1.54 -2.45 -11.69
N ILE A 291 -1.67 -1.31 -11.03
CA ILE A 291 -2.44 -0.17 -11.53
C ILE A 291 -1.59 1.09 -11.54
N GLU A 292 -1.80 1.96 -12.52
CA GLU A 292 -1.34 3.35 -12.53
C GLU A 292 -2.49 4.25 -12.08
N VAL A 293 -2.21 5.15 -11.13
CA VAL A 293 -3.19 6.11 -10.58
C VAL A 293 -2.72 7.56 -10.79
N GLU A 294 -3.53 8.53 -10.41
CA GLU A 294 -3.11 9.94 -10.43
C GLU A 294 -2.00 10.24 -9.42
N ASN A 295 -2.15 9.76 -8.18
CA ASN A 295 -1.19 9.94 -7.10
C ASN A 295 -1.13 8.69 -6.21
N ALA A 296 -0.09 7.86 -6.41
CA ALA A 296 0.03 6.59 -5.70
C ALA A 296 0.22 6.76 -4.18
N GLN A 297 0.92 7.82 -3.75
CA GLN A 297 1.18 8.05 -2.34
C GLN A 297 -0.09 8.48 -1.60
N LYS A 298 -0.95 9.28 -2.23
CA LYS A 298 -2.25 9.69 -1.67
C LYS A 298 -3.17 8.49 -1.48
N VAL A 299 -3.31 7.66 -2.53
CA VAL A 299 -4.14 6.44 -2.46
C VAL A 299 -3.61 5.49 -1.38
N TYR A 300 -2.30 5.26 -1.34
CA TYR A 300 -1.68 4.43 -0.30
C TYR A 300 -1.95 4.97 1.11
N SER A 301 -1.76 6.27 1.34
CA SER A 301 -1.94 6.87 2.66
C SER A 301 -3.40 6.77 3.11
N GLY A 302 -4.35 7.07 2.23
CA GLY A 302 -5.78 6.96 2.52
C GLY A 302 -6.25 5.53 2.81
N LEU A 303 -5.68 4.53 2.13
CA LEU A 303 -5.93 3.12 2.45
C LEU A 303 -5.27 2.70 3.78
N ALA A 304 -4.04 3.15 4.03
CA ALA A 304 -3.30 2.79 5.24
C ALA A 304 -3.96 3.35 6.51
N GLU A 305 -4.54 4.56 6.45
CA GLU A 305 -5.29 5.18 7.55
C GLU A 305 -6.46 4.32 8.06
N ILE A 306 -7.08 3.52 7.18
CA ILE A 306 -8.17 2.60 7.52
C ILE A 306 -7.71 1.14 7.63
N GLY A 307 -6.40 0.90 7.66
CA GLY A 307 -5.80 -0.43 7.88
C GLY A 307 -5.68 -1.31 6.63
N ILE A 308 -5.88 -0.77 5.42
CA ILE A 308 -5.72 -1.52 4.17
C ILE A 308 -4.32 -1.28 3.60
N ILE A 309 -3.50 -2.33 3.54
CA ILE A 309 -2.09 -2.21 3.14
C ILE A 309 -1.88 -2.77 1.72
N VAL A 310 -1.56 -1.88 0.80
CA VAL A 310 -1.13 -2.19 -0.57
C VAL A 310 0.35 -1.85 -0.76
N ARG A 311 0.95 -2.21 -1.90
CA ARG A 311 2.36 -1.94 -2.17
C ARG A 311 2.51 -0.87 -3.25
N THR A 312 3.02 0.31 -2.88
CA THR A 312 3.44 1.30 -3.87
C THR A 312 4.67 0.79 -4.65
N ARG A 313 4.71 1.11 -5.95
CA ARG A 313 5.85 0.85 -6.84
C ARG A 313 6.36 2.15 -7.47
N ASP A 314 5.99 3.30 -6.92
CA ASP A 314 6.32 4.64 -7.42
C ASP A 314 7.81 4.87 -7.68
N SER A 315 8.68 4.26 -6.86
CA SER A 315 10.14 4.31 -7.03
C SER A 315 10.68 3.59 -8.27
N GLU A 316 9.92 2.63 -8.81
CA GLU A 316 10.29 1.83 -9.99
C GLU A 316 9.41 2.16 -11.19
N LEU A 317 8.13 2.42 -10.95
CA LEU A 317 7.08 2.73 -11.90
C LEU A 317 6.23 3.85 -11.32
N LYS A 318 6.39 5.06 -11.88
CA LYS A 318 5.73 6.27 -11.40
C LYS A 318 4.22 6.07 -11.27
N ASN A 319 3.68 6.51 -10.15
CA ASN A 319 2.28 6.42 -9.77
C ASN A 319 1.67 5.02 -9.84
N CYS A 320 2.48 3.97 -9.75
CA CYS A 320 1.95 2.61 -9.77
C CYS A 320 1.78 2.02 -8.37
N ILE A 321 0.69 1.26 -8.20
CA ILE A 321 0.38 0.49 -6.99
C ILE A 321 0.18 -0.96 -7.40
N ARG A 322 0.83 -1.87 -6.69
CA ARG A 322 0.61 -3.32 -6.80
C ARG A 322 -0.34 -3.76 -5.69
N ILE A 323 -1.47 -4.33 -6.09
CA ILE A 323 -2.54 -4.80 -5.21
C ILE A 323 -2.58 -6.32 -5.26
N THR A 324 -2.37 -6.98 -4.11
CA THR A 324 -2.53 -8.44 -4.02
C THR A 324 -4.01 -8.79 -4.01
N VAL A 325 -4.38 -9.85 -4.74
CA VAL A 325 -5.75 -10.38 -4.75
C VAL A 325 -5.99 -11.12 -3.43
N GLY A 326 -6.94 -10.63 -2.64
CA GLY A 326 -7.36 -11.24 -1.37
C GLY A 326 -8.58 -12.14 -1.53
N SER A 327 -9.20 -12.46 -0.39
CA SER A 327 -10.51 -13.10 -0.33
C SER A 327 -11.63 -12.18 -0.86
N PRO A 328 -12.81 -12.73 -1.19
CA PRO A 328 -13.96 -11.92 -1.61
C PRO A 328 -14.32 -10.80 -0.63
N TYR A 329 -14.16 -11.04 0.67
CA TYR A 329 -14.41 -10.05 1.71
C TYR A 329 -13.37 -8.91 1.67
N GLU A 330 -12.07 -9.25 1.66
CA GLU A 330 -10.99 -8.26 1.62
C GLU A 330 -11.04 -7.41 0.34
N ASN A 331 -11.31 -8.03 -0.80
CA ASN A 331 -11.42 -7.33 -2.07
C ASN A 331 -12.60 -6.36 -2.08
N LYS A 332 -13.74 -6.76 -1.51
CA LYS A 332 -14.90 -5.87 -1.37
C LYS A 332 -14.57 -4.66 -0.49
N GLN A 333 -13.91 -4.88 0.66
CA GLN A 333 -13.50 -3.78 1.54
C GLN A 333 -12.53 -2.82 0.84
N LEU A 334 -11.55 -3.35 0.09
CA LEU A 334 -10.64 -2.54 -0.72
C LEU A 334 -11.41 -1.67 -1.72
N ILE A 335 -12.34 -2.26 -2.49
CA ILE A 335 -13.11 -1.51 -3.49
C ILE A 335 -14.01 -0.45 -2.84
N GLU A 336 -14.66 -0.74 -1.72
CA GLU A 336 -15.47 0.25 -0.98
C GLU A 336 -14.63 1.43 -0.47
N ALA A 337 -13.43 1.14 0.05
CA ALA A 337 -12.48 2.17 0.46
C ALA A 337 -12.02 3.04 -0.72
N LEU A 338 -11.61 2.41 -1.83
CA LEU A 338 -11.17 3.11 -3.02
C LEU A 338 -12.30 3.97 -3.62
N LYS A 339 -13.55 3.50 -3.65
CA LYS A 339 -14.71 4.30 -4.08
C LYS A 339 -14.95 5.51 -3.18
N THR A 340 -14.66 5.39 -1.89
CA THR A 340 -14.76 6.52 -0.94
C THR A 340 -13.68 7.56 -1.22
N LEU A 341 -12.45 7.11 -1.53
CA LEU A 341 -11.37 8.00 -1.95
C LEU A 341 -11.67 8.68 -3.29
N ASP A 342 -12.21 7.94 -4.26
CA ASP A 342 -12.61 8.46 -5.57
C ASP A 342 -13.66 9.56 -5.43
N LYS A 343 -14.67 9.36 -4.58
CA LYS A 343 -15.66 10.39 -4.26
C LYS A 343 -15.04 11.62 -3.61
N LYS A 344 -14.05 11.47 -2.72
CA LYS A 344 -13.34 12.61 -2.11
C LYS A 344 -12.52 13.39 -3.15
N ASP A 345 -11.87 12.69 -4.09
CA ASP A 345 -11.10 13.33 -5.15
C ASP A 345 -11.99 14.06 -6.17
N ILE A 346 -13.11 13.45 -6.58
CA ILE A 346 -14.10 14.08 -7.47
C ILE A 346 -14.75 15.33 -6.83
N LEU A 347 -14.88 15.36 -5.51
CA LEU A 347 -15.46 16.49 -4.77
C LEU A 347 -14.44 17.56 -4.34
N GLY A 348 -13.13 17.33 -4.55
CA GLY A 348 -12.04 18.23 -4.17
C GLY A 348 -11.79 18.34 -2.64
N THR A 349 -10.59 18.81 -2.26
CA THR A 349 -10.28 19.19 -0.87
C THR A 349 -10.93 20.54 -0.54
N ARG A 350 -11.70 20.60 0.55
CA ARG A 350 -12.40 21.81 1.00
C ARG A 350 -11.51 22.66 1.90
N GLU A 351 -10.48 23.21 1.28
CA GLU A 351 -9.49 24.06 1.93
C GLU A 351 -9.61 25.50 1.41
N SER A 352 -9.37 26.47 2.29
CA SER A 352 -9.29 27.87 1.89
C SER A 352 -8.24 28.60 2.70
N ALA A 353 -7.54 29.52 2.04
CA ALA A 353 -6.58 30.43 2.64
C ALA A 353 -6.93 31.85 2.19
N ILE A 354 -7.18 32.75 3.15
CA ILE A 354 -7.55 34.13 2.89
C ILE A 354 -6.74 35.04 3.80
N LYS A 355 -6.31 36.16 3.23
CA LYS A 355 -5.57 37.22 3.91
C LYS A 355 -6.26 38.55 3.66
N ARG A 356 -6.34 39.39 4.70
CA ARG A 356 -6.75 40.79 4.56
C ARG A 356 -5.86 41.70 5.39
N GLN A 357 -5.57 42.85 4.80
CA GLN A 357 -4.78 43.90 5.41
C GLN A 357 -5.51 45.22 5.27
N THR A 358 -5.67 45.93 6.38
CA THR A 358 -6.20 47.28 6.47
C THR A 358 -5.15 48.20 7.10
N ASN A 359 -5.49 49.46 7.36
CA ASN A 359 -4.62 50.35 8.13
C ASN A 359 -4.61 50.00 9.63
N GLU A 360 -5.60 49.23 10.09
CA GLU A 360 -5.83 48.89 11.50
C GLU A 360 -5.42 47.44 11.81
N THR A 361 -5.56 46.51 10.86
CA THR A 361 -5.32 45.08 11.08
C THR A 361 -4.59 44.39 9.91
N ASN A 362 -3.99 43.23 10.22
CA ASN A 362 -3.48 42.26 9.26
C ASN A 362 -3.85 40.85 9.74
N VAL A 363 -4.71 40.17 8.98
CA VAL A 363 -5.32 38.89 9.35
C VAL A 363 -5.08 37.85 8.26
N ASP A 364 -4.54 36.70 8.67
CA ASP A 364 -4.34 35.51 7.87
C ASP A 364 -5.20 34.35 8.43
N VAL A 365 -6.02 33.72 7.60
CA VAL A 365 -6.80 32.53 7.96
C VAL A 365 -6.59 31.42 6.95
N VAL A 366 -6.30 30.22 7.45
CA VAL A 366 -6.30 28.98 6.67
C VAL A 366 -7.22 27.98 7.35
N ILE A 367 -8.14 27.38 6.59
CA ILE A 367 -9.02 26.33 7.10
C ILE A 367 -9.03 25.09 6.21
N ASN A 368 -9.23 23.94 6.85
CA ASN A 368 -9.67 22.71 6.21
C ASN A 368 -10.94 22.23 6.93
N ILE A 369 -12.09 22.34 6.26
CA ILE A 369 -13.39 21.97 6.84
C ILE A 369 -13.66 20.47 6.86
N ASP A 370 -12.76 19.66 6.29
CA ASP A 370 -12.69 18.20 6.42
C ASP A 370 -11.56 17.77 7.39
N GLY A 371 -11.16 18.66 8.29
CA GLY A 371 -10.02 18.48 9.20
C GLY A 371 -10.25 17.52 10.36
N SER A 372 -9.33 17.59 11.33
CA SER A 372 -9.28 16.75 12.53
C SER A 372 -9.52 17.51 13.83
N GLY A 373 -9.75 18.82 13.74
CA GLY A 373 -9.95 19.72 14.87
C GLY A 373 -8.66 20.27 15.48
N LYS A 374 -7.58 20.36 14.68
CA LYS A 374 -6.32 21.00 15.07
C LYS A 374 -6.41 22.51 14.88
N SER A 375 -5.87 23.28 15.81
CA SER A 375 -5.83 24.73 15.65
C SER A 375 -4.49 25.35 16.03
N PHE A 376 -4.20 26.47 15.40
CA PHE A 376 -3.22 27.45 15.83
C PHE A 376 -3.86 28.83 15.71
N ILE A 377 -4.08 29.50 16.83
CA ILE A 377 -4.83 30.76 16.86
C ILE A 377 -4.05 31.76 17.69
N SER A 378 -3.78 32.92 17.09
CA SER A 378 -3.07 34.01 17.73
C SER A 378 -3.64 35.31 17.21
N THR A 379 -4.65 35.84 17.89
CA THR A 379 -5.25 37.15 17.57
C THR A 379 -4.73 38.27 18.45
N GLY A 380 -4.02 37.95 19.54
CA GLY A 380 -3.61 38.89 20.58
C GLY A 380 -4.66 39.06 21.69
N LEU A 381 -5.85 38.46 21.53
CA LEU A 381 -6.92 38.42 22.53
C LEU A 381 -7.11 36.97 23.03
N ASN A 382 -6.55 36.65 24.20
CA ASN A 382 -6.46 35.27 24.69
C ASN A 382 -7.83 34.58 24.86
N PHE A 383 -8.87 35.31 25.28
CA PHE A 383 -10.20 34.72 25.43
C PHE A 383 -10.84 34.44 24.06
N PHE A 384 -10.65 35.33 23.09
CA PHE A 384 -11.15 35.13 21.73
C PHE A 384 -10.43 33.97 21.03
N ASP A 385 -9.11 33.86 21.22
CA ASP A 385 -8.33 32.71 20.75
C ASP A 385 -8.91 31.40 21.27
N HIS A 386 -9.20 31.35 22.58
CA HIS A 386 -9.83 30.19 23.20
C HIS A 386 -11.21 29.87 22.63
N MET A 387 -12.05 30.88 22.34
CA MET A 387 -13.37 30.68 21.73
C MET A 387 -13.25 30.11 20.30
N LEU A 388 -12.31 30.59 19.51
CA LEU A 388 -12.07 30.09 18.15
C LEU A 388 -11.52 28.66 18.15
N GLU A 389 -10.71 28.27 19.15
CA GLU A 389 -10.25 26.89 19.33
C GLU A 389 -11.41 25.91 19.54
N GLN A 390 -12.48 26.34 20.22
CA GLN A 390 -13.68 25.51 20.40
C GLN A 390 -14.35 25.20 19.06
N ILE A 391 -14.33 26.14 18.11
CA ILE A 391 -14.86 25.93 16.76
C ILE A 391 -14.09 24.82 16.05
N ALA A 392 -12.75 24.90 16.07
CA ALA A 392 -11.90 23.86 15.48
C ALA A 392 -12.16 22.49 16.13
N LYS A 393 -12.09 22.44 17.46
CA LYS A 393 -12.15 21.19 18.22
C LYS A 393 -13.48 20.47 18.10
N HIS A 394 -14.59 21.20 18.17
CA HIS A 394 -15.92 20.60 18.16
C HIS A 394 -16.51 20.48 16.75
N GLY A 395 -16.03 21.31 15.82
CA GLY A 395 -16.35 21.23 14.39
C GLY A 395 -15.61 20.12 13.65
N ASN A 396 -14.51 19.57 14.20
CA ASN A 396 -13.53 18.76 13.47
C ASN A 396 -13.00 19.50 12.22
N ILE A 397 -12.63 20.76 12.42
CA ILE A 397 -12.13 21.65 11.37
C ILE A 397 -10.71 22.03 11.76
N ASP A 398 -9.77 21.94 10.84
CA ASP A 398 -8.42 22.44 11.10
C ASP A 398 -8.40 23.94 10.81
N ILE A 399 -8.01 24.76 11.78
CA ILE A 399 -8.06 26.24 11.71
C ILE A 399 -6.71 26.84 12.08
N ASN A 400 -6.14 27.66 11.20
CA ASN A 400 -4.98 28.49 11.50
C ASN A 400 -5.38 29.96 11.33
N ILE A 401 -5.30 30.75 12.40
CA ILE A 401 -5.61 32.18 12.40
C ILE A 401 -4.44 32.93 13.02
N THR A 402 -3.90 33.90 12.29
CA THR A 402 -2.94 34.87 12.81
C THR A 402 -3.49 36.25 12.55
N ALA A 403 -3.69 37.05 13.59
CA ALA A 403 -4.11 38.43 13.47
C ALA A 403 -3.18 39.37 14.25
N VAL A 404 -2.87 40.51 13.64
CA VAL A 404 -2.16 41.62 14.27
C VAL A 404 -3.00 42.86 14.03
N GLY A 405 -3.64 43.38 15.09
CA GLY A 405 -4.46 44.59 15.02
C GLY A 405 -4.12 45.61 16.09
N ASP A 406 -4.80 46.75 16.03
CA ASP A 406 -4.65 47.91 16.91
C ASP A 406 -5.37 47.75 18.26
N ILE A 407 -5.16 46.61 18.92
CA ILE A 407 -5.79 46.20 20.19
C ILE A 407 -5.63 47.24 21.32
N MET A 408 -4.61 48.11 21.24
CA MET A 408 -4.38 49.19 22.21
C MET A 408 -5.35 50.38 22.03
N THR A 409 -5.95 50.51 20.86
CA THR A 409 -6.92 51.54 20.50
C THR A 409 -8.34 51.02 20.69
N ASP A 410 -8.64 49.87 20.07
CA ASP A 410 -9.95 49.22 20.08
C ASP A 410 -9.82 47.76 19.62
N GLU A 411 -10.26 46.79 20.43
CA GLU A 411 -10.30 45.38 20.04
C GLU A 411 -11.29 45.09 18.89
N HIS A 412 -12.24 46.01 18.65
CA HIS A 412 -13.33 45.86 17.69
C HIS A 412 -12.85 45.52 16.29
N HIS A 413 -11.85 46.24 15.78
CA HIS A 413 -11.33 46.03 14.41
C HIS A 413 -10.71 44.64 14.25
N THR A 414 -10.00 44.15 15.27
CA THR A 414 -9.35 42.82 15.23
C THR A 414 -10.40 41.69 15.21
N VAL A 415 -11.42 41.79 16.06
CA VAL A 415 -12.50 40.79 16.14
C VAL A 415 -13.35 40.81 14.86
N GLU A 416 -13.67 41.99 14.34
CA GLU A 416 -14.42 42.17 13.10
C GLU A 416 -13.68 41.55 11.90
N ASP A 417 -12.41 41.89 11.71
CA ASP A 417 -11.64 41.43 10.55
C ASP A 417 -11.32 39.93 10.60
N VAL A 418 -11.10 39.36 11.79
CA VAL A 418 -11.04 37.90 11.97
C VAL A 418 -12.37 37.24 11.59
N GLY A 419 -13.49 37.81 12.02
CA GLY A 419 -14.83 37.31 11.66
C GLY A 419 -15.11 37.33 10.16
N ILE A 420 -14.73 38.40 9.47
CA ILE A 420 -14.88 38.55 8.02
C ILE A 420 -14.07 37.49 7.28
N ILE A 421 -12.77 37.39 7.59
CA ILE A 421 -11.87 36.49 6.86
C ILE A 421 -12.15 35.03 7.14
N LEU A 422 -12.51 34.69 8.38
CA LEU A 422 -12.96 33.34 8.70
C LEU A 422 -14.26 33.00 7.94
N GLY A 423 -15.23 33.91 7.89
CA GLY A 423 -16.47 33.72 7.13
C GLY A 423 -16.25 33.50 5.64
N GLU A 424 -15.38 34.31 5.02
CA GLU A 424 -14.99 34.15 3.61
C GLU A 424 -14.27 32.81 3.37
N ALA A 425 -13.37 32.41 4.28
CA ALA A 425 -12.62 31.17 4.16
C ALA A 425 -13.57 29.97 4.17
N PHE A 426 -14.58 29.98 5.06
CA PHE A 426 -15.63 28.98 5.10
C PHE A 426 -16.46 28.96 3.82
N ASN A 427 -16.88 30.12 3.31
CA ASN A 427 -17.65 30.19 2.06
C ASN A 427 -16.85 29.63 0.86
N ASN A 428 -15.57 29.95 0.77
CA ASN A 428 -14.68 29.43 -0.27
C ASN A 428 -14.45 27.92 -0.13
N ALA A 429 -14.21 27.43 1.09
CA ALA A 429 -14.02 26.00 1.35
C ALA A 429 -15.30 25.17 1.10
N ILE A 430 -16.48 25.73 1.39
CA ILE A 430 -17.78 25.10 1.13
C ILE A 430 -18.10 25.08 -0.38
N GLY A 431 -17.64 26.08 -1.13
CA GLY A 431 -17.75 26.12 -2.59
C GLY A 431 -19.22 26.16 -3.08
N ASN A 432 -19.57 25.27 -4.01
CA ASN A 432 -20.90 25.22 -4.61
C ASN A 432 -22.00 24.62 -3.72
N LYS A 433 -21.69 24.32 -2.46
CA LYS A 433 -22.64 23.83 -1.43
C LYS A 433 -23.28 22.47 -1.75
N ASN A 434 -22.69 21.70 -2.67
CA ASN A 434 -23.21 20.38 -3.02
C ASN A 434 -23.04 19.38 -1.86
N GLY A 435 -24.15 18.72 -1.52
CA GLY A 435 -24.17 17.61 -0.59
C GLY A 435 -23.92 17.99 0.87
N ILE A 436 -24.30 19.18 1.35
CA ILE A 436 -24.28 19.55 2.78
C ILE A 436 -25.65 19.30 3.48
N GLU A 437 -25.66 19.05 4.78
CA GLU A 437 -26.80 18.65 5.64
C GLU A 437 -27.67 19.85 6.07
N ARG A 438 -27.17 21.07 5.89
CA ARG A 438 -27.85 22.38 5.98
C ARG A 438 -28.34 22.85 7.36
N TYR A 439 -28.66 21.98 8.31
CA TYR A 439 -29.30 22.35 9.59
C TYR A 439 -28.47 22.02 10.85
N GLY A 440 -28.71 22.75 11.96
CA GLY A 440 -28.00 22.62 13.26
C GLY A 440 -28.90 22.39 14.50
N PHE A 441 -28.35 21.99 15.65
CA PHE A 441 -29.10 21.56 16.86
C PHE A 441 -28.75 22.28 18.19
N LEU A 442 -29.59 22.05 19.20
CA LEU A 442 -29.69 22.69 20.54
C LEU A 442 -28.77 22.09 21.64
N LEU A 443 -28.13 22.92 22.48
CA LEU A 443 -27.13 22.49 23.49
C LEU A 443 -27.41 23.03 24.91
N PRO A 444 -27.54 22.16 25.93
CA PRO A 444 -27.52 22.55 27.35
C PRO A 444 -26.09 22.57 27.92
N MET A 445 -25.78 23.54 28.80
CA MET A 445 -24.53 23.64 29.55
C MET A 445 -24.75 24.32 30.91
N ASP A 446 -24.43 23.62 32.00
CA ASP A 446 -24.63 24.06 33.39
C ASP A 446 -26.04 24.62 33.66
N ASP A 447 -26.16 25.87 34.08
CA ASP A 447 -27.42 26.58 34.29
C ASP A 447 -27.98 27.20 32.98
N SER A 448 -27.26 27.06 31.88
CA SER A 448 -27.56 27.71 30.61
C SER A 448 -28.12 26.75 29.55
N LEU A 449 -29.14 27.21 28.84
CA LEU A 449 -29.68 26.53 27.66
C LEU A 449 -29.49 27.44 26.45
N ALA A 450 -28.71 27.00 25.47
CA ALA A 450 -28.50 27.74 24.23
C ALA A 450 -29.08 26.99 23.03
N GLN A 451 -29.90 27.71 22.28
CA GLN A 451 -30.43 27.32 20.99
C GLN A 451 -29.74 28.14 19.92
N VAL A 452 -29.13 27.44 18.96
CA VAL A 452 -28.62 28.07 17.74
C VAL A 452 -29.16 27.30 16.55
N ALA A 453 -30.03 27.93 15.78
CA ALA A 453 -30.48 27.42 14.49
C ALA A 453 -29.76 28.19 13.37
N ILE A 454 -29.20 27.46 12.40
CA ILE A 454 -28.50 28.04 11.27
C ILE A 454 -29.03 27.46 9.94
N ASP A 455 -29.14 28.30 8.92
CA ASP A 455 -29.46 27.93 7.54
C ASP A 455 -28.48 28.62 6.57
N PHE A 456 -27.64 27.85 5.89
CA PHE A 456 -26.76 28.34 4.81
C PHE A 456 -27.53 28.55 3.47
N GLY A 457 -28.73 29.11 3.56
CA GLY A 457 -29.67 29.30 2.45
C GLY A 457 -29.37 30.48 1.52
N GLY A 458 -28.19 31.12 1.63
CA GLY A 458 -27.73 32.18 0.73
C GLY A 458 -28.27 33.58 1.02
N ARG A 459 -29.05 33.76 2.10
CA ARG A 459 -29.59 35.06 2.53
C ARG A 459 -29.22 35.33 3.98
N PRO A 460 -28.63 36.48 4.29
CA PRO A 460 -28.26 36.81 5.66
C PRO A 460 -29.45 37.30 6.49
N TYR A 461 -29.54 36.84 7.74
CA TYR A 461 -30.46 37.39 8.75
C TYR A 461 -30.07 36.86 10.14
N LEU A 462 -29.94 37.74 11.12
CA LEU A 462 -29.71 37.36 12.52
C LEU A 462 -30.98 37.64 13.33
N VAL A 463 -31.37 36.67 14.16
CA VAL A 463 -32.24 36.87 15.31
C VAL A 463 -31.42 36.62 16.56
N TRP A 464 -31.35 37.61 17.44
CA TRP A 464 -30.62 37.56 18.69
C TRP A 464 -31.58 37.75 19.86
N ASP A 465 -31.87 36.67 20.58
CA ASP A 465 -32.72 36.64 21.78
C ASP A 465 -31.88 36.18 22.98
N VAL A 466 -30.92 37.02 23.36
CA VAL A 466 -30.01 36.79 24.48
C VAL A 466 -29.87 38.09 25.25
N SER A 467 -30.02 38.01 26.57
CA SER A 467 -29.77 39.14 27.47
C SER A 467 -28.63 38.82 28.42
N PHE A 468 -27.70 39.77 28.57
CA PHE A 468 -26.63 39.72 29.55
C PHE A 468 -26.90 40.74 30.66
N ARG A 469 -26.49 40.42 31.89
CA ARG A 469 -26.61 41.30 33.07
C ARG A 469 -25.31 42.06 33.33
N ARG A 470 -24.18 41.48 32.97
CA ARG A 470 -22.85 42.08 33.04
C ARG A 470 -22.59 42.91 31.80
N GLU A 471 -21.88 44.02 31.97
CA GLU A 471 -21.34 44.83 30.87
C GLU A 471 -20.18 44.12 30.16
N MET A 472 -19.37 43.37 30.92
CA MET A 472 -18.19 42.66 30.46
C MET A 472 -18.19 41.19 30.92
N ILE A 473 -17.84 40.28 30.02
CA ILE A 473 -17.49 38.89 30.34
C ILE A 473 -16.01 38.69 30.00
N GLY A 474 -15.17 38.53 31.03
CA GLY A 474 -13.72 38.58 30.85
C GLY A 474 -13.29 39.98 30.41
N ASP A 475 -12.62 40.05 29.27
CA ASP A 475 -12.18 41.26 28.57
C ASP A 475 -13.11 41.69 27.43
N MET A 476 -14.25 41.02 27.20
CA MET A 476 -15.16 41.32 26.09
C MET A 476 -16.46 42.00 26.55
N PRO A 477 -16.80 43.19 25.97
CA PRO A 477 -18.11 43.81 26.16
C PRO A 477 -19.24 42.94 25.61
N THR A 478 -20.31 42.79 26.38
CA THR A 478 -21.36 41.82 26.04
C THR A 478 -22.16 42.16 24.79
N GLU A 479 -22.20 43.43 24.39
CA GLU A 479 -22.85 43.85 23.15
C GLU A 479 -22.13 43.33 21.90
N LEU A 480 -20.80 43.15 21.97
CA LEU A 480 -20.00 42.71 20.82
C LEU A 480 -20.31 41.27 20.38
N PHE A 481 -20.93 40.47 21.24
CA PHE A 481 -21.37 39.12 20.85
C PHE A 481 -22.46 39.17 19.77
N GLU A 482 -23.45 40.05 19.90
CA GLU A 482 -24.47 40.21 18.87
C GLU A 482 -23.85 40.72 17.55
N HIS A 483 -22.94 41.70 17.66
CA HIS A 483 -22.20 42.23 16.51
C HIS A 483 -21.40 41.14 15.78
N PHE A 484 -20.70 40.28 16.52
CA PHE A 484 -19.96 39.14 15.94
C PHE A 484 -20.89 38.23 15.12
N PHE A 485 -22.01 37.78 15.69
CA PHE A 485 -22.93 36.89 14.99
C PHE A 485 -23.65 37.58 13.83
N LYS A 486 -23.84 38.90 13.91
CA LYS A 486 -24.42 39.70 12.83
C LYS A 486 -23.47 39.76 11.66
N SER A 487 -22.21 40.11 11.91
CA SER A 487 -21.15 40.13 10.90
C SER A 487 -20.93 38.76 10.29
N PHE A 488 -20.93 37.69 11.09
CA PHE A 488 -20.83 36.33 10.57
C PHE A 488 -22.03 35.96 9.66
N SER A 489 -23.28 36.23 10.11
CA SER A 489 -24.50 35.94 9.34
C SER A 489 -24.49 36.64 7.98
N ASP A 490 -24.09 37.92 7.96
CA ASP A 490 -24.07 38.76 6.77
C ASP A 490 -23.09 38.26 5.71
N ASN A 491 -21.88 37.89 6.14
CA ASN A 491 -20.81 37.48 5.24
C ASN A 491 -20.91 36.00 4.83
N ALA A 492 -21.34 35.12 5.73
CA ALA A 492 -21.60 33.71 5.40
C ALA A 492 -22.91 33.51 4.60
N LYS A 493 -23.69 34.58 4.41
CA LYS A 493 -25.01 34.58 3.75
C LYS A 493 -25.93 33.50 4.32
N CYS A 494 -26.03 33.47 5.64
CA CYS A 494 -26.81 32.48 6.36
C CYS A 494 -27.79 33.12 7.32
N ASN A 495 -28.92 32.45 7.55
CA ASN A 495 -29.85 32.84 8.59
C ASN A 495 -29.40 32.20 9.91
N ILE A 496 -29.36 32.99 10.98
CA ILE A 496 -28.99 32.52 12.32
C ILE A 496 -30.06 32.97 13.30
N ASN A 497 -30.54 32.06 14.11
CA ASN A 497 -31.41 32.35 15.24
C ASN A 497 -30.74 31.84 16.51
N ILE A 498 -30.42 32.77 17.41
CA ILE A 498 -29.76 32.49 18.67
C ILE A 498 -30.70 32.88 19.79
N LYS A 499 -30.95 31.92 20.68
CA LYS A 499 -31.64 32.14 21.95
C LYS A 499 -30.83 31.51 23.08
N ALA A 500 -30.68 32.21 24.20
CA ALA A 500 -30.08 31.63 25.38
C ALA A 500 -30.70 32.14 26.69
N GLU A 501 -30.88 31.21 27.62
CA GLU A 501 -31.39 31.46 28.97
C GLU A 501 -30.43 30.86 30.00
N GLY A 502 -30.28 31.49 31.17
CA GLY A 502 -29.31 31.10 32.20
C GLY A 502 -29.02 32.25 33.18
N GLU A 503 -28.56 31.93 34.39
CA GLU A 503 -28.24 32.91 35.43
C GLU A 503 -26.83 33.48 35.28
N ASN A 504 -25.86 32.65 34.89
CA ASN A 504 -24.47 33.05 34.68
C ASN A 504 -24.22 33.47 33.23
N ASP A 505 -23.92 34.75 33.02
CA ASP A 505 -23.63 35.31 31.70
C ASP A 505 -22.45 34.62 30.99
N HIS A 506 -21.42 34.18 31.74
CA HIS A 506 -20.29 33.44 31.18
C HIS A 506 -20.73 32.09 30.61
N HIS A 507 -21.55 31.34 31.36
CA HIS A 507 -22.05 30.05 30.90
C HIS A 507 -23.00 30.22 29.70
N LYS A 508 -23.80 31.29 29.66
CA LYS A 508 -24.68 31.57 28.51
C LYS A 508 -23.90 31.77 27.23
N ILE A 509 -22.88 32.62 27.23
CA ILE A 509 -22.13 32.86 25.99
C ILE A 509 -21.30 31.65 25.56
N GLU A 510 -20.72 30.93 26.52
CA GLU A 510 -20.01 29.69 26.22
C GLU A 510 -20.95 28.62 25.65
N ALA A 511 -22.17 28.51 26.19
CA ALA A 511 -23.21 27.64 25.67
C ALA A 511 -23.61 28.04 24.24
N ILE A 512 -23.76 29.33 23.94
CA ILE A 512 -24.06 29.85 22.59
C ILE A 512 -22.97 29.46 21.61
N PHE A 513 -21.69 29.69 21.91
CA PHE A 513 -20.60 29.34 20.99
C PHE A 513 -20.50 27.83 20.76
N LYS A 514 -20.70 27.01 21.80
CA LYS A 514 -20.75 25.55 21.66
C LYS A 514 -21.96 25.08 20.84
N ALA A 515 -23.13 25.66 21.09
CA ALA A 515 -24.34 25.38 20.31
C ALA A 515 -24.13 25.76 18.83
N PHE A 516 -23.60 26.96 18.57
CA PHE A 516 -23.27 27.44 17.25
C PHE A 516 -22.27 26.52 16.53
N ALA A 517 -21.17 26.15 17.17
CA ALA A 517 -20.17 25.25 16.58
C ALA A 517 -20.77 23.89 16.19
N LYS A 518 -21.61 23.30 17.05
CA LYS A 518 -22.32 22.05 16.74
C LYS A 518 -23.35 22.24 15.63
N SER A 519 -24.06 23.37 15.62
CA SER A 519 -25.03 23.71 14.58
C SER A 519 -24.38 23.90 13.23
N VAL A 520 -23.22 24.55 13.17
CA VAL A 520 -22.41 24.66 11.96
C VAL A 520 -21.96 23.29 11.50
N ARG A 521 -21.38 22.46 12.38
CA ARG A 521 -20.91 21.11 12.04
C ARG A 521 -22.01 20.28 11.40
N GLN A 522 -23.18 20.25 12.00
CA GLN A 522 -24.32 19.53 11.44
C GLN A 522 -24.74 20.18 10.10
N ALA A 523 -24.83 21.50 10.03
CA ALA A 523 -25.24 22.17 8.80
C ALA A 523 -24.27 22.01 7.61
N VAL A 524 -22.99 21.72 7.86
CA VAL A 524 -21.97 21.51 6.81
C VAL A 524 -21.62 20.04 6.56
N SER A 525 -22.17 19.11 7.36
CA SER A 525 -21.95 17.65 7.21
C SER A 525 -22.54 17.14 5.89
N LYS A 526 -22.06 16.04 5.29
CA LYS A 526 -22.49 15.65 3.94
C LYS A 526 -23.62 14.62 3.89
N THR A 527 -24.61 14.80 3.00
CA THR A 527 -25.64 13.78 2.70
C THR A 527 -25.16 12.81 1.60
N ASN A 528 -25.67 11.57 1.62
CA ASN A 528 -25.19 10.48 0.75
C ASN A 528 -25.51 10.65 -0.75
N ASP A 529 -26.36 11.60 -1.12
CA ASP A 529 -26.97 11.71 -2.44
C ASP A 529 -26.45 12.89 -3.28
N ASN A 530 -25.52 13.70 -2.77
CA ASN A 530 -24.90 14.85 -3.47
C ASN A 530 -25.92 15.83 -4.11
N SER A 531 -27.17 15.82 -3.67
CA SER A 531 -28.22 16.68 -4.22
C SER A 531 -28.15 18.07 -3.58
N ILE A 532 -28.51 19.11 -4.33
CA ILE A 532 -28.73 20.44 -3.75
C ILE A 532 -30.05 20.35 -2.97
N PRO A 533 -30.07 20.64 -1.66
CA PRO A 533 -31.26 20.49 -0.82
C PRO A 533 -32.24 21.67 -1.04
N SER A 534 -32.69 21.84 -2.29
CA SER A 534 -33.57 22.87 -2.80
C SER A 534 -34.51 22.31 -3.87
N THR A 535 -35.80 22.58 -3.75
CA THR A 535 -36.79 22.21 -4.77
C THR A 535 -36.61 22.97 -6.09
N LYS A 536 -35.79 24.03 -6.09
CA LYS A 536 -35.46 24.84 -7.28
C LYS A 536 -34.14 24.42 -7.95
N GLY A 537 -33.39 23.48 -7.37
CA GLY A 537 -32.09 23.04 -7.88
C GLY A 537 -30.94 24.04 -7.73
N ILE A 538 -31.20 25.20 -7.09
CA ILE A 538 -30.22 26.25 -6.75
C ILE A 538 -30.59 26.86 -5.38
N LEU A 539 -29.60 27.40 -4.66
CA LEU A 539 -29.75 28.09 -3.36
C LEU A 539 -29.21 29.51 -3.41
#